data_AF-A0A847XRP6-F1
#
_entry.id   AF-A0A847XRP6-F1
#
_cell.length_a   1.000
_cell.length_b   1.000
_cell.length_c   1.000
_cell.angle_alpha   90.00
_cell.angle_beta   90.00
_cell.angle_gamma   90.00
#
_symmetry.space_group_name_H-M   'P 1'
#
loop_
_entity.id
_entity.type
_entity.pdbx_description
1 polymer ?
#
loop_
_entity_poly.entity_id
_entity_poly.type
_entity_poly.pdbx_seq_one_letter_code
_entity_poly.pdbx_strand_id
1 'polypeptide(L)'
;MKKGLCPEHITKYLLSLMILQVFLIIAGDDLLSQDVQSGPVRQQAFEAFSRGDFKNAYSGFSELLNTYSKDPLYKYYSGVCLVHLEQDPHMAAALLSDATSEANIVRAVPSDVLFWLGRAY
;
A
#
# COMPACT_ATOMS: atom_id res chain seq x y z
N MET A 1 -38.16 39.44 -34.94
CA MET A 1 -36.83 40.02 -35.25
C MET A 1 -35.78 39.33 -34.41
N LYS A 2 -34.96 38.44 -35.00
CA LYS A 2 -33.85 37.79 -34.30
C LYS A 2 -32.74 38.84 -34.17
N LYS A 3 -32.43 39.29 -32.95
CA LYS A 3 -31.27 40.15 -32.69
C LYS A 3 -30.03 39.32 -33.05
N GLY A 4 -29.39 39.67 -34.17
CA GLY A 4 -28.13 39.06 -34.59
C GLY A 4 -27.10 39.29 -33.49
N LEU A 5 -26.56 38.20 -32.95
CA LEU A 5 -25.57 38.25 -31.89
C LEU A 5 -24.25 38.75 -32.49
N CYS A 6 -23.81 39.95 -32.12
CA CYS A 6 -22.60 40.56 -32.68
C CYS A 6 -21.36 39.68 -32.44
N PRO A 7 -20.48 39.51 -33.45
CA PRO A 7 -19.38 38.54 -33.41
C PRO A 7 -18.43 38.80 -32.24
N GLU A 8 -18.23 40.05 -31.85
CA GLU A 8 -17.38 40.46 -30.73
C GLU A 8 -17.83 39.95 -29.35
N HIS A 9 -19.13 39.70 -29.16
CA HIS A 9 -19.65 39.13 -27.91
C HIS A 9 -19.44 37.63 -27.89
N ILE A 10 -19.64 36.96 -29.04
CA ILE A 10 -19.42 35.52 -29.20
C ILE A 10 -17.96 35.18 -28.94
N THR A 11 -17.01 35.96 -29.47
CA THR A 11 -15.57 35.74 -29.23
C THR A 11 -15.22 35.89 -27.76
N LYS A 12 -15.81 36.87 -27.05
CA LYS A 12 -15.60 37.06 -25.61
C LYS A 12 -16.14 35.91 -24.77
N TYR A 13 -17.33 35.40 -25.09
CA TYR A 13 -17.90 34.23 -24.41
C TYR A 13 -17.10 32.96 -24.69
N LEU A 14 -16.61 32.76 -25.91
CA LEU A 14 -15.74 31.64 -26.26
C LEU A 14 -14.40 31.72 -25.52
N LEU A 15 -13.78 32.91 -25.45
CA LEU A 15 -12.53 33.11 -24.71
C LEU A 15 -12.72 32.90 -23.20
N SER A 16 -13.83 33.38 -22.65
CA SER A 16 -14.22 33.15 -21.25
C SER A 16 -14.47 31.67 -20.94
N LEU A 17 -15.06 30.92 -21.87
CA LEU A 17 -15.29 29.47 -21.73
C LEU A 17 -13.96 28.70 -21.74
N MET A 18 -13.03 29.09 -22.63
CA MET A 18 -11.71 28.48 -22.68
C MET A 18 -10.90 28.73 -21.40
N ILE A 19 -10.97 29.94 -20.83
CA ILE A 19 -10.29 30.27 -19.57
C ILE A 19 -10.87 29.46 -18.39
N LEU A 20 -12.19 29.28 -18.35
CA LEU A 20 -12.86 28.48 -17.31
C LEU A 20 -12.46 26.99 -17.38
N GLN A 21 -12.31 26.45 -18.59
CA GLN A 21 -11.86 25.07 -18.80
C GLN A 21 -10.41 24.86 -18.34
N VAL A 22 -9.52 25.81 -18.62
CA VAL A 22 -8.13 25.75 -18.15
C VAL A 22 -8.07 25.79 -16.63
N PHE A 23 -8.88 26.62 -15.97
CA PHE A 23 -8.93 26.71 -14.50
C PHE A 23 -9.40 25.41 -13.83
N LEU A 24 -10.25 24.62 -14.49
CA LEU A 24 -10.68 23.31 -13.96
C LEU A 24 -9.57 22.25 -14.02
N ILE A 25 -8.64 22.35 -14.97
CA ILE A 25 -7.58 21.35 -15.17
C ILE A 25 -6.47 21.54 -14.13
N ILE A 26 -6.13 22.77 -13.75
CA ILE A 26 -5.13 23.08 -12.70
C ILE A 26 -5.63 22.84 -11.26
N ALA A 27 -6.93 22.61 -11.06
CA ALA A 27 -7.49 22.26 -9.76
C ALA A 27 -7.59 20.74 -9.51
N GLY A 28 -7.13 19.92 -10.46
CA GLY A 28 -7.28 18.46 -10.45
C GLY A 28 -6.17 17.67 -9.76
N ASP A 29 -5.07 18.30 -9.36
CA ASP A 29 -3.94 17.61 -8.76
C ASP A 29 -4.02 17.70 -7.23
N ASP A 30 -4.76 16.76 -6.63
CA ASP A 30 -4.45 16.14 -5.33
C ASP A 30 -5.56 15.13 -4.94
N LEU A 31 -5.92 14.25 -5.88
CA LEU A 31 -6.58 12.97 -5.55
C LEU A 31 -5.51 11.94 -5.15
N LEU A 32 -4.59 12.32 -4.26
CA LEU A 32 -3.77 11.34 -3.55
C LEU A 32 -4.62 10.81 -2.40
N SER A 33 -5.11 9.58 -2.60
CA SER A 33 -5.70 8.76 -1.57
C SER A 33 -4.88 8.87 -0.29
N GLN A 34 -5.50 9.31 0.80
CA GLN A 34 -4.89 9.45 2.11
C GLN A 34 -4.54 8.07 2.68
N ASP A 35 -3.45 7.48 2.19
CA ASP A 35 -2.70 6.42 2.87
C ASP A 35 -1.74 7.11 3.84
N VAL A 36 -2.33 7.75 4.85
CA VAL A 36 -1.57 8.47 5.87
C VAL A 36 -0.91 7.40 6.75
N GLN A 37 0.42 7.36 6.71
CA GLN A 37 1.36 6.54 7.49
C GLN A 37 1.77 5.18 6.93
N SER A 38 0.88 4.38 6.29
CA SER A 38 1.22 2.97 6.02
C SER A 38 2.03 2.74 4.75
N GLY A 39 1.81 3.54 3.70
CA GLY A 39 2.56 3.50 2.44
C GLY A 39 4.10 3.54 2.61
N PRO A 40 4.67 4.53 3.31
CA PRO A 40 6.13 4.62 3.47
C PRO A 40 6.70 3.50 4.34
N VAL A 41 6.02 3.14 5.45
CA VAL A 41 6.48 2.06 6.34
C VAL A 41 6.48 0.72 5.62
N ARG A 42 5.42 0.45 4.84
CA ARG A 42 5.32 -0.73 3.99
C ARG A 42 6.49 -0.80 3.02
N GLN A 43 6.70 0.24 2.23
CA GLN A 43 7.77 0.23 1.24
C GLN A 43 9.14 0.02 1.89
N GLN A 44 9.42 0.71 3.00
CA GLN A 44 10.67 0.56 3.75
C GLN A 44 10.86 -0.86 4.29
N ALA A 45 9.81 -1.49 4.83
CA ALA A 45 9.87 -2.85 5.35
C ALA A 45 10.21 -3.87 4.25
N PHE A 46 9.57 -3.74 3.09
CA PHE A 46 9.85 -4.60 1.92
C PHE A 46 11.25 -4.38 1.35
N GLU A 47 11.72 -3.13 1.31
CA GLU A 47 13.08 -2.81 0.88
C GLU A 47 14.13 -3.32 1.89
N ALA A 48 13.86 -3.25 3.19
CA ALA A 48 14.73 -3.85 4.20
C ALA A 48 14.78 -5.38 4.05
N PHE A 49 13.63 -6.00 3.83
CA PHE A 49 13.53 -7.45 3.60
C PHE A 49 14.33 -7.89 2.38
N SER A 50 14.22 -7.18 1.26
CA SER A 50 14.95 -7.52 0.02
C SER A 50 16.47 -7.35 0.14
N ARG A 51 16.92 -6.47 1.04
CA ARG A 51 18.35 -6.31 1.39
C ARG A 51 18.85 -7.32 2.43
N GLY A 52 17.98 -8.18 2.97
CA GLY A 52 18.32 -9.12 4.05
C GLY A 52 18.44 -8.47 5.42
N ASP A 53 17.98 -7.22 5.58
CA ASP A 53 17.92 -6.53 6.87
C ASP A 53 16.63 -6.93 7.60
N PHE A 54 16.61 -8.18 8.06
CA PHE A 54 15.43 -8.79 8.69
C PHE A 54 15.03 -8.11 9.99
N LYS A 55 15.96 -7.44 10.68
CA LYS A 55 15.67 -6.70 11.91
C LYS A 55 14.79 -5.48 11.64
N ASN A 56 15.20 -4.65 10.68
CA ASN A 56 14.41 -3.47 10.30
C ASN A 56 13.13 -3.87 9.56
N ALA A 57 13.19 -4.92 8.74
CA ALA A 57 12.00 -5.48 8.09
C ALA A 57 10.95 -5.93 9.12
N TYR A 58 11.36 -6.69 10.14
CA TYR A 58 10.47 -7.14 11.22
C TYR A 58 9.85 -5.95 11.97
N SER A 59 10.64 -4.92 12.29
CA SER A 59 10.12 -3.71 12.92
C SER A 59 9.03 -3.05 12.07
N GLY A 60 9.24 -2.91 10.76
CA GLY A 60 8.25 -2.31 9.86
C GLY A 60 7.00 -3.18 9.69
N PHE A 61 7.15 -4.50 9.55
CA PHE A 61 5.99 -5.40 9.43
C PHE A 61 5.20 -5.54 10.73
N SER A 62 5.86 -5.52 11.89
CA SER A 62 5.16 -5.50 13.19
C SER A 62 4.39 -4.20 13.39
N GLU A 63 4.92 -3.05 12.97
CA GLU A 63 4.20 -1.78 12.95
C GLU A 63 2.96 -1.85 12.04
N LEU A 64 3.11 -2.40 10.84
CA LEU A 64 1.99 -2.63 9.93
C LEU A 64 0.94 -3.57 10.51
N LEU A 65 1.33 -4.58 11.29
CA LEU A 65 0.39 -5.48 11.97
C LEU A 65 -0.38 -4.80 13.10
N ASN A 66 0.11 -3.70 13.67
CA ASN A 66 -0.69 -2.91 14.63
C ASN A 66 -1.90 -2.25 13.95
N THR A 67 -1.76 -1.88 12.67
CA THR A 67 -2.84 -1.28 11.87
C THR A 67 -3.66 -2.34 11.12
N TYR A 68 -2.99 -3.33 10.55
CA TYR A 68 -3.55 -4.38 9.69
C TYR A 68 -3.33 -5.78 10.30
N SER A 69 -3.81 -5.97 11.52
CA SER A 69 -3.55 -7.18 12.33
C SER A 69 -3.96 -8.51 11.69
N LYS A 70 -4.83 -8.47 10.68
CA LYS A 70 -5.33 -9.65 9.95
C LYS A 70 -4.74 -9.79 8.54
N ASP A 71 -3.76 -8.98 8.15
CA ASP A 71 -3.13 -9.12 6.83
C ASP A 71 -2.17 -10.32 6.86
N PRO A 72 -2.48 -11.42 6.15
CA PRO A 72 -1.67 -12.64 6.20
C PRO A 72 -0.29 -12.42 5.56
N LEU A 73 -0.14 -11.42 4.68
CA LEU A 73 1.14 -11.10 4.06
C LEU A 73 2.12 -10.53 5.09
N TYR A 74 1.66 -9.63 5.96
CA TYR A 74 2.54 -9.04 6.99
C TYR A 74 2.87 -10.03 8.09
N LYS A 75 1.94 -10.95 8.40
CA LYS A 75 2.21 -12.10 9.28
C LYS A 75 3.29 -13.01 8.69
N TYR A 76 3.15 -13.35 7.40
CA TYR A 76 4.15 -14.14 6.68
C TYR A 76 5.54 -13.51 6.74
N TYR A 77 5.69 -12.26 6.32
CA TYR A 77 7.01 -11.62 6.33
C TYR A 77 7.58 -11.42 7.73
N SER A 78 6.74 -11.12 8.72
CA SER A 78 7.17 -11.05 10.13
C SER A 78 7.73 -12.40 10.60
N GLY A 79 7.03 -13.50 10.33
CA GLY A 79 7.49 -14.84 10.69
C GLY A 79 8.78 -15.24 9.98
N VAL A 80 8.92 -14.96 8.68
CA VAL A 80 10.17 -15.21 7.94
C VAL A 80 11.33 -14.40 8.51
N CYS A 81 11.11 -13.14 8.88
CA CYS A 81 12.15 -12.33 9.53
C CYS A 81 12.60 -12.96 10.85
N LEU A 82 11.66 -13.43 11.68
CA LEU A 82 11.98 -14.09 12.96
C LEU A 82 12.79 -15.37 12.75
N VAL A 83 12.45 -16.19 11.75
CA VAL A 83 13.24 -17.38 11.39
C VAL A 83 14.66 -17.01 10.98
N HIS A 84 14.84 -15.96 10.18
CA HIS A 84 16.17 -15.49 9.78
C HIS A 84 16.99 -14.90 10.93
N LEU A 85 16.32 -14.26 11.89
CA LEU A 85 16.95 -13.70 13.08
C LEU A 85 17.21 -14.73 14.18
N GLU A 86 16.71 -15.96 14.02
CA GLU A 86 16.70 -17.02 15.04
C GLU A 86 16.08 -16.53 16.36
N GLN A 87 15.03 -15.71 16.25
CA GLN A 87 14.35 -15.09 17.38
C GLN A 87 12.95 -15.64 17.52
N ASP A 88 12.59 -16.00 18.76
CA ASP A 88 11.26 -16.46 19.15
C ASP A 88 10.61 -17.42 18.12
N PRO A 89 11.14 -18.66 18.00
CA PRO A 89 10.64 -19.63 17.02
C PRO A 89 9.16 -19.95 17.23
N HIS A 90 8.65 -19.85 18.47
CA HIS A 90 7.23 -20.03 18.77
C HIS A 90 6.38 -18.93 18.14
N MET A 91 6.77 -17.66 18.27
CA MET A 91 6.09 -16.55 17.62
C MET A 91 6.19 -16.63 16.09
N ALA A 92 7.34 -17.02 15.56
CA ALA A 92 7.54 -17.22 14.13
C ALA A 92 6.56 -18.28 13.57
N ALA A 93 6.48 -19.44 14.24
CA ALA A 93 5.58 -20.52 13.86
C ALA A 93 4.11 -20.10 13.96
N ALA A 94 3.72 -19.37 15.01
CA ALA A 94 2.37 -18.85 15.17
C ALA A 94 1.97 -17.90 14.04
N LEU A 95 2.81 -16.92 13.72
CA LEU A 95 2.55 -15.97 12.63
C LEU A 95 2.46 -16.65 11.27
N LEU A 96 3.33 -17.62 11.00
CA LEU A 96 3.32 -18.37 9.75
C LEU A 96 2.10 -19.28 9.64
N SER A 97 1.71 -19.96 10.72
CA SER A 97 0.49 -20.77 10.79
C SER A 97 -0.78 -19.92 10.52
N ASP A 98 -0.87 -18.75 11.15
CA ASP A 98 -1.96 -17.80 10.93
C ASP A 98 -1.99 -17.31 9.48
N ALA A 99 -0.83 -16.93 8.93
CA ALA A 99 -0.70 -16.51 7.54
C ALA A 99 -1.21 -17.59 6.58
N THR A 100 -0.88 -18.86 6.84
CA THR A 100 -1.32 -19.99 6.01
C THR A 100 -2.84 -20.17 6.06
N SER A 101 -3.44 -20.03 7.24
CA SER A 101 -4.88 -20.17 7.46
C SER A 101 -5.69 -19.06 6.79
N GLU A 102 -5.12 -17.85 6.70
CA GLU A 102 -5.78 -16.65 6.20
C GLU A 102 -5.45 -16.33 4.72
N ALA A 103 -4.50 -17.04 4.09
CA ALA A 103 -3.96 -16.79 2.75
C ALA A 103 -4.99 -16.79 1.60
N ASN A 104 -6.17 -17.40 1.80
CA ASN A 104 -7.23 -17.46 0.79
C ASN A 104 -8.44 -16.57 1.13
N ILE A 105 -8.44 -15.94 2.31
CA ILE A 105 -9.58 -15.16 2.81
C ILE A 105 -9.33 -13.66 2.58
N VAL A 106 -8.11 -13.20 2.83
CA VAL A 106 -7.78 -11.75 2.83
C VAL A 106 -6.87 -11.39 1.66
N ARG A 107 -5.77 -12.12 1.46
CA ARG A 107 -4.79 -11.90 0.39
C ARG A 107 -3.91 -13.14 0.21
N ALA A 108 -3.51 -13.40 -1.03
CA ALA A 108 -2.53 -14.43 -1.35
C ALA A 108 -1.20 -14.22 -0.60
N VAL A 109 -0.68 -15.32 -0.06
CA VAL A 109 0.62 -15.42 0.62
C VAL A 109 1.60 -16.17 -0.30
N PRO A 110 2.91 -15.90 -0.23
CA PRO A 110 3.90 -16.67 -0.97
C PRO A 110 3.81 -18.18 -0.71
N SER A 111 4.03 -18.98 -1.77
CA SER A 111 3.84 -20.44 -1.74
C SER A 111 4.85 -21.19 -0.86
N ASP A 112 5.94 -20.54 -0.49
CA ASP A 112 6.99 -21.03 0.41
C ASP A 112 6.65 -20.87 1.89
N VAL A 113 5.45 -20.39 2.25
CA VAL A 113 4.99 -20.29 3.66
C VAL A 113 5.13 -21.57 4.46
N LEU A 114 4.81 -22.73 3.87
CA LEU A 114 4.97 -24.03 4.55
C LEU A 114 6.43 -24.41 4.78
N PHE A 115 7.32 -24.01 3.86
CA PHE A 115 8.76 -24.21 4.02
C PHE A 115 9.27 -23.41 5.22
N TRP A 116 8.88 -22.13 5.32
CA TRP A 116 9.27 -21.28 6.44
C TRP A 116 8.65 -21.72 7.76
N LEU A 117 7.39 -22.18 7.75
CA LEU A 117 6.75 -22.74 8.93
C LEU A 117 7.51 -23.98 9.43
N GLY A 118 7.92 -24.86 8.52
CA GLY A 118 8.75 -26.03 8.86
C GLY A 118 10.12 -25.65 9.44
N ARG A 119 10.70 -24.52 9.01
CA ARG A 119 11.97 -24.00 9.56
C ARG A 119 11.82 -23.33 10.93
N ALA A 120 10.61 -22.95 11.32
CA ALA A 120 10.35 -22.33 12.61
C ALA A 120 10.20 -23.36 13.75
N TYR A 121 9.92 -24.63 13.42
CA TYR A 121 9.91 -25.77 14.35
C TYR A 121 11.29 -26.38 14.52
#